data_AF-A0A8X6QGG4-F1
#
_entry.id   AF-A0A8X6QGG4-F1
#
_cell.length_a   1.000
_cell.length_b   1.000
_cell.length_c   1.000
_cell.angle_alpha   90.00
_cell.angle_beta   90.00
_cell.angle_gamma   90.00
#
_symmetry.space_group_name_H-M   'P 1'
#
loop_
_entity.id
_entity.type
_entity.pdbx_description
1 polymer ?
#
loop_
_entity_poly.entity_id
_entity_poly.type
_entity_poly.pdbx_seq_one_letter_code
_entity_poly.pdbx_strand_id
1 'polypeptide(L)'
;MVGINYEIYAMNSAGKELYPKNDKGKEIYAKNYLDEYYATDENLNQYYAMNERGKYYFAKNEFGDEIYARNSKEDEFYFSNQLAKTRRNEFRYARSKEGNIILPENKIQIAKSLEVRFYPKLNGDEIYEKENGIDKVVYDEDDLPHYAKNKDNFEIYPKGYNGKPFFTKSNTREYYAKDDRGNEYYFKGVDANVLALEFKNDAVLFAKTNSGVQHYPTDSFDSEFTSNIYTLNGYVVYPKDVNDNPRYPTDEYGNQYYIYDTRRRDFAFGTDNLNKSSYAQDNEGNEIYPPNFSVIFVNKEIQFALDKDGFIKYPKDEQNNETYFDVSYESLSLKSLKTYAHDNMGYVIYPTDSLNNERYLLRDDTYSLLENEKVRDYANNIYPEKNNIEMVLNKKYIINIGYPRDEYNNEYTPN
;
A
#
# COMPACT_ATOMS: atom_id res chain seq x y z
N MET A 1 28.85 -46.03 25.30
CA MET A 1 27.56 -45.62 25.89
C MET A 1 27.85 -44.49 26.85
N VAL A 2 27.37 -43.28 26.55
CA VAL A 2 27.30 -42.22 27.56
C VAL A 2 26.08 -42.56 28.39
N GLY A 3 26.27 -43.04 29.62
CA GLY A 3 25.15 -43.38 30.50
C GLY A 3 24.32 -42.13 30.78
N ILE A 4 23.01 -42.19 30.56
CA ILE A 4 22.10 -41.13 30.99
C ILE A 4 22.03 -41.22 32.51
N ASN A 5 22.57 -40.22 33.20
CA ASN A 5 22.51 -40.14 34.65
C ASN A 5 21.17 -39.52 35.04
N TYR A 6 20.30 -40.34 35.64
CA TYR A 6 19.07 -39.89 36.29
C TYR A 6 19.34 -39.75 37.78
N GLU A 7 19.21 -38.55 38.32
CA GLU A 7 19.13 -38.34 39.76
C GLU A 7 17.69 -38.53 40.21
N ILE A 8 17.49 -39.24 41.32
CA ILE A 8 16.19 -39.48 41.92
C ILE A 8 16.19 -39.02 43.37
N TYR A 9 15.05 -38.56 43.85
CA TYR A 9 14.88 -38.21 45.25
C TYR A 9 14.76 -39.43 46.14
N ALA A 10 15.27 -39.33 47.37
CA ALA A 10 14.91 -40.27 48.41
C ALA A 10 13.45 -40.06 48.80
N MET A 11 12.72 -41.13 49.07
CA MET A 11 11.30 -41.08 49.43
C MET A 11 11.13 -41.58 50.87
N ASN A 12 10.29 -40.91 51.65
CA ASN A 12 9.94 -41.39 52.99
C ASN A 12 8.85 -42.48 52.94
N SER A 13 8.52 -43.07 54.08
CA SER A 13 7.51 -44.15 54.17
C SER A 13 6.08 -43.73 53.79
N ALA A 14 5.81 -42.42 53.69
CA ALA A 14 4.52 -41.88 53.28
C ALA A 14 4.45 -41.59 51.77
N GLY A 15 5.52 -41.84 51.02
CA GLY A 15 5.57 -41.59 49.58
C GLY A 15 6.02 -40.18 49.20
N LYS A 16 6.40 -39.34 50.17
CA LYS A 16 6.92 -37.99 49.90
C LYS A 16 8.40 -38.05 49.58
N GLU A 17 8.76 -37.48 48.44
CA GLU A 17 10.15 -37.26 48.03
C GLU A 17 10.81 -36.22 48.93
N LEU A 18 12.14 -36.27 49.07
CA LEU A 18 12.89 -35.39 49.94
C LEU A 18 14.04 -34.75 49.17
N TYR A 19 14.13 -33.43 49.23
CA TYR A 19 15.27 -32.71 48.69
C TYR A 19 16.54 -33.07 49.47
N PRO A 20 17.63 -33.50 48.78
CA PRO A 20 18.94 -33.51 49.41
C PRO A 20 19.33 -32.08 49.76
N LYS A 21 20.07 -31.93 50.86
CA LYS A 21 20.60 -30.64 51.32
C LYS A 21 22.11 -30.64 51.20
N ASN A 22 22.69 -29.52 50.78
CA ASN A 22 24.13 -29.34 50.86
C ASN A 22 24.57 -29.02 52.29
N ASP A 23 25.89 -28.85 52.48
CA ASP A 23 26.53 -28.50 53.77
C ASP A 23 26.01 -27.18 54.39
N LYS A 24 25.42 -26.30 53.59
CA LYS A 24 24.79 -25.05 54.04
C LYS A 24 23.30 -25.17 54.32
N GLY A 25 22.71 -26.36 54.14
CA GLY A 25 21.28 -26.59 54.33
C GLY A 25 20.41 -26.14 53.16
N LYS A 26 21.01 -25.73 52.02
CA LYS A 26 20.28 -25.44 50.79
C LYS A 26 19.76 -26.75 50.19
N GLU A 27 18.47 -26.83 49.91
CA GLU A 27 17.89 -27.93 49.15
C GLU A 27 18.45 -27.93 47.71
N ILE A 28 18.50 -29.09 47.07
CA ILE A 28 19.10 -29.26 45.73
C ILE A 28 18.13 -30.03 44.84
N TYR A 29 17.91 -29.52 43.62
CA TYR A 29 17.09 -30.20 42.64
C TYR A 29 17.81 -31.42 42.08
N ALA A 30 17.09 -32.54 41.95
CA ALA A 30 17.53 -33.70 41.19
C ALA A 30 17.50 -33.32 39.71
N LYS A 31 18.46 -33.87 38.96
CA LYS A 31 18.61 -33.61 37.54
C LYS A 31 18.51 -34.88 36.70
N ASN A 32 17.94 -34.73 35.53
CA ASN A 32 18.09 -35.66 34.43
C ASN A 32 18.65 -34.86 33.26
N TYR A 33 19.89 -35.19 32.89
CA TYR A 33 20.70 -34.38 31.99
C TYR A 33 20.90 -32.95 32.51
N LEU A 34 20.19 -31.97 31.96
CA LEU A 34 20.28 -30.55 32.34
C LEU A 34 18.98 -30.01 32.95
N ASP A 35 17.89 -30.77 32.89
CA ASP A 35 16.62 -30.39 33.51
C ASP A 35 16.66 -30.68 35.01
N GLU A 36 16.22 -29.69 35.80
CA GLU A 36 15.96 -29.82 37.23
C GLU A 36 14.48 -30.17 37.46
N TYR A 37 14.20 -31.10 38.38
CA TYR A 37 12.85 -31.55 38.68
C TYR A 37 12.46 -31.20 40.10
N TYR A 38 11.18 -30.93 40.34
CA TYR A 38 10.65 -30.74 41.69
C TYR A 38 10.40 -32.08 42.38
N ALA A 39 10.65 -32.14 43.69
CA ALA A 39 10.20 -33.23 44.54
C ALA A 39 8.67 -33.20 44.70
N THR A 40 8.04 -34.38 44.83
CA THR A 40 6.60 -34.52 45.04
C THR A 40 6.21 -34.91 46.47
N ASP A 41 5.07 -34.39 46.94
CA ASP A 41 4.42 -34.82 48.18
C ASP A 41 3.66 -36.15 48.01
N GLU A 42 3.06 -36.64 49.10
CA GLU A 42 2.24 -37.85 49.12
C GLU A 42 0.99 -37.81 48.23
N ASN A 43 0.58 -36.62 47.76
CA ASN A 43 -0.54 -36.41 46.86
C ASN A 43 -0.08 -36.13 45.42
N LEU A 44 1.20 -36.34 45.09
CA LEU A 44 1.81 -36.06 43.80
C LEU A 44 1.84 -34.56 43.41
N ASN A 45 1.70 -33.65 44.37
CA ASN A 45 1.97 -32.24 44.12
C ASN A 45 3.47 -32.00 44.22
N GLN A 46 4.04 -31.37 43.21
CA GLN A 46 5.39 -30.85 43.27
C GLN A 46 5.47 -29.72 44.30
N TYR A 47 6.60 -29.52 44.96
CA TYR A 47 6.80 -28.39 45.87
C TYR A 47 8.20 -27.81 45.71
N TYR A 48 8.37 -26.51 45.97
CA TYR A 48 9.61 -25.79 45.67
C TYR A 48 10.73 -26.10 46.67
N ALA A 49 11.97 -26.17 46.20
CA ALA A 49 13.14 -26.24 47.06
C ALA A 49 13.41 -24.89 47.75
N MET A 50 13.92 -24.94 48.98
CA MET A 50 14.31 -23.77 49.77
C MET A 50 15.83 -23.61 49.86
N ASN A 51 16.28 -22.35 49.88
CA ASN A 51 17.67 -22.04 50.17
C ASN A 51 17.96 -22.06 51.68
N GLU A 52 19.23 -21.84 52.05
CA GLU A 52 19.69 -21.82 53.43
C GLU A 52 19.02 -20.74 54.32
N ARG A 53 18.30 -19.79 53.72
CA ARG A 53 17.53 -18.73 54.39
C ARG A 53 16.02 -19.02 54.41
N GLY A 54 15.59 -20.20 53.99
CA GLY A 54 14.17 -20.56 53.89
C GLY A 54 13.43 -19.85 52.75
N LYS A 55 14.13 -19.29 51.76
CA LYS A 55 13.49 -18.73 50.57
C LYS A 55 13.41 -19.80 49.48
N TYR A 56 12.21 -20.01 48.97
CA TYR A 56 11.96 -20.85 47.80
C TYR A 56 12.61 -20.28 46.54
N TYR A 57 12.96 -21.15 45.59
CA TYR A 57 13.50 -20.78 44.29
C TYR A 57 13.07 -21.77 43.20
N PHE A 58 13.05 -21.35 41.93
CA PHE A 58 12.59 -22.19 40.81
C PHE A 58 13.61 -23.26 40.41
N ALA A 59 13.11 -24.41 39.96
CA ALA A 59 13.86 -25.35 39.13
C ALA A 59 14.07 -24.77 37.72
N LYS A 60 15.08 -25.25 37.01
CA LYS A 60 15.40 -24.81 35.64
C LYS A 60 15.41 -25.96 34.64
N ASN A 61 14.96 -25.69 33.42
CA ASN A 61 15.12 -26.63 32.31
C ASN A 61 16.54 -26.59 31.70
N GLU A 62 16.79 -27.41 30.70
CA GLU A 62 18.07 -27.50 29.98
C GLU A 62 18.52 -26.19 29.31
N PHE A 63 17.57 -25.27 29.05
CA PHE A 63 17.86 -23.95 28.49
C PHE A 63 18.22 -22.93 29.57
N GLY A 64 18.00 -23.26 30.85
CA GLY A 64 18.18 -22.36 31.98
C GLY A 64 16.94 -21.50 32.29
N ASP A 65 15.80 -21.80 31.67
CA ASP A 65 14.53 -21.15 31.99
C ASP A 65 13.97 -21.72 33.29
N GLU A 66 13.50 -20.84 34.16
CA GLU A 66 12.77 -21.21 35.35
C GLU A 66 11.40 -21.82 34.97
N ILE A 67 11.05 -22.91 35.66
CA ILE A 67 9.80 -23.65 35.45
C ILE A 67 8.97 -23.65 36.73
N TYR A 68 7.65 -23.69 36.63
CA TYR A 68 6.76 -23.76 37.78
C TYR A 68 6.58 -25.21 38.28
N ALA A 69 6.39 -25.37 39.59
CA ALA A 69 5.92 -26.62 40.17
C ALA A 69 4.46 -26.87 39.75
N ARG A 70 4.08 -28.14 39.65
CA ARG A 70 2.75 -28.60 39.24
C ARG A 70 2.02 -29.34 40.35
N ASN A 71 0.71 -29.17 40.42
CA ASN A 71 -0.13 -29.96 41.30
C ASN A 71 -0.44 -31.34 40.68
N SER A 72 -1.17 -32.17 41.41
CA SER A 72 -1.62 -33.51 40.96
C SER A 72 -2.55 -33.51 39.74
N LYS A 73 -3.08 -32.35 39.34
CA LYS A 73 -3.86 -32.16 38.09
C LYS A 73 -3.00 -31.65 36.93
N GLU A 74 -1.69 -31.50 37.14
CA GLU A 74 -0.72 -30.93 36.21
C GLU A 74 -0.85 -29.42 35.98
N ASP A 75 -1.61 -28.70 36.79
CA ASP A 75 -1.63 -27.24 36.75
C ASP A 75 -0.38 -26.68 37.44
N GLU A 76 0.28 -25.72 36.79
CA GLU A 76 1.38 -24.97 37.38
C GLU A 76 0.85 -24.01 38.45
N PHE A 77 1.64 -23.80 39.51
CA PHE A 77 1.22 -22.89 40.58
C PHE A 77 2.38 -22.09 41.17
N TYR A 78 2.03 -20.95 41.74
CA TYR A 78 2.95 -20.01 42.38
C TYR A 78 3.22 -20.42 43.84
N PHE A 79 4.48 -20.47 44.28
CA PHE A 79 4.79 -20.56 45.73
C PHE A 79 4.81 -19.19 46.43
N SER A 80 4.88 -18.13 45.64
CA SER A 80 4.88 -16.75 46.08
C SER A 80 4.46 -15.86 44.92
N ASN A 81 4.37 -14.58 45.18
CA ASN A 81 4.20 -13.54 44.19
C ASN A 81 5.44 -13.34 43.27
N GLN A 82 6.18 -14.40 42.95
CA GLN A 82 7.32 -14.35 42.03
C GLN A 82 6.93 -15.01 40.71
N LEU A 83 7.32 -14.35 39.62
CA LEU A 83 7.18 -14.89 38.27
C LEU A 83 8.46 -15.64 37.90
N ALA A 84 8.31 -16.82 37.32
CA ALA A 84 9.42 -17.56 36.72
C ALA A 84 9.97 -16.75 35.53
N LYS A 85 11.25 -16.91 35.24
CA LYS A 85 11.93 -16.19 34.16
C LYS A 85 12.59 -17.11 33.15
N THR A 86 12.61 -16.69 31.89
CA THR A 86 13.49 -17.30 30.89
C THR A 86 14.95 -16.96 31.19
N ARG A 87 15.88 -17.66 30.55
CA ARG A 87 17.33 -17.32 30.59
C ARG A 87 17.62 -15.90 30.09
N ARG A 88 16.70 -15.31 29.31
CA ARG A 88 16.75 -13.93 28.81
C ARG A 88 16.08 -12.93 29.76
N ASN A 89 15.68 -13.38 30.96
CA ASN A 89 15.04 -12.58 32.00
C ASN A 89 13.63 -12.06 31.61
N GLU A 90 12.95 -12.73 30.69
CA GLU A 90 11.53 -12.49 30.36
C GLU A 90 10.64 -13.21 31.38
N PHE A 91 9.55 -12.60 31.81
CA PHE A 91 8.63 -13.20 32.77
C PHE A 91 7.74 -14.26 32.14
N ARG A 92 7.43 -15.31 32.90
CA ARG A 92 6.49 -16.38 32.57
C ARG A 92 5.39 -16.42 33.62
N TYR A 93 4.20 -16.78 33.19
CA TYR A 93 3.05 -17.06 34.06
C TYR A 93 2.84 -18.57 34.16
N ALA A 94 2.35 -19.01 35.33
CA ALA A 94 1.89 -20.38 35.51
C ALA A 94 0.70 -20.67 34.58
N ARG A 95 0.61 -21.89 34.06
CA ARG A 95 -0.47 -22.35 33.18
C ARG A 95 -1.20 -23.57 33.72
N SER A 96 -2.49 -23.68 33.41
CA SER A 96 -3.25 -24.91 33.63
C SER A 96 -2.76 -26.02 32.70
N LYS A 97 -3.17 -27.26 32.97
CA LYS A 97 -2.90 -28.40 32.08
C LYS A 97 -3.36 -28.16 30.64
N GLU A 98 -4.46 -27.43 30.45
CA GLU A 98 -5.02 -27.05 29.14
C GLU A 98 -4.29 -25.85 28.49
N GLY A 99 -3.33 -25.24 29.19
CA GLY A 99 -2.52 -24.12 28.70
C GLY A 99 -3.06 -22.73 29.04
N ASN A 100 -4.14 -22.62 29.83
CA ASN A 100 -4.70 -21.33 30.24
C ASN A 100 -3.79 -20.62 31.25
N ILE A 101 -3.65 -19.30 31.16
CA ILE A 101 -2.85 -18.52 32.11
C ILE A 101 -3.54 -18.47 33.49
N ILE A 102 -2.79 -18.78 34.53
CA ILE A 102 -3.20 -18.65 35.93
C ILE A 102 -2.56 -17.38 36.50
N LEU A 103 -3.35 -16.45 37.02
CA LEU A 103 -2.86 -15.21 37.64
C LEU A 103 -2.63 -15.41 39.15
N PRO A 104 -1.58 -14.82 39.76
CA PRO A 104 -1.34 -14.93 41.20
C PRO A 104 -2.45 -14.23 42.00
N GLU A 105 -3.03 -14.93 43.00
CA GLU A 105 -4.21 -14.48 43.75
C GLU A 105 -4.00 -13.19 44.55
N ASN A 106 -2.76 -12.89 44.96
CA ASN A 106 -2.42 -11.68 45.71
C ASN A 106 -1.76 -10.65 44.80
N LYS A 107 -2.58 -9.72 44.28
CA LYS A 107 -2.24 -8.51 43.53
C LYS A 107 -0.82 -7.99 43.78
N ILE A 108 0.14 -8.46 42.99
CA ILE A 108 1.42 -7.77 42.83
C ILE A 108 1.08 -6.47 42.10
N GLN A 109 1.41 -5.32 42.70
CA GLN A 109 1.71 -4.14 41.91
C GLN A 109 2.98 -4.48 41.14
N ILE A 110 2.80 -5.06 39.96
CA ILE A 110 3.86 -5.55 39.09
C ILE A 110 4.79 -4.36 38.86
N ALA A 111 6.04 -4.49 39.33
CA ALA A 111 7.09 -3.54 38.97
C ALA A 111 7.05 -3.44 37.46
N LYS A 112 6.85 -2.21 36.99
CA LYS A 112 6.49 -1.76 35.64
C LYS A 112 7.47 -2.27 34.57
N SER A 113 7.54 -3.58 34.35
CA SER A 113 7.98 -4.15 33.08
C SER A 113 6.97 -3.68 32.04
N LEU A 114 7.44 -3.25 30.88
CA LEU A 114 6.60 -2.96 29.72
C LEU A 114 5.93 -4.25 29.22
N GLU A 115 5.12 -4.90 30.05
CA GLU A 115 4.17 -5.89 29.59
C GLU A 115 3.01 -5.13 28.97
N VAL A 116 3.00 -5.19 27.65
CA VAL A 116 1.86 -4.94 26.78
C VAL A 116 0.62 -5.61 27.39
N ARG A 117 -0.37 -4.81 27.80
CA ARG A 117 -1.66 -5.34 28.26
C ARG A 117 -2.77 -4.81 27.40
N PHE A 118 -3.11 -5.59 26.40
CA PHE A 118 -4.51 -5.63 26.00
C PHE A 118 -5.24 -6.59 26.95
N TYR A 119 -6.40 -6.19 27.45
CA TYR A 119 -7.19 -7.03 28.34
C TYR A 119 -8.27 -7.75 27.53
N PRO A 120 -8.38 -9.08 27.60
CA PRO A 120 -9.45 -9.79 26.92
C PRO A 120 -10.80 -9.52 27.61
N LYS A 121 -11.84 -9.26 26.82
CA LYS A 121 -13.24 -9.29 27.23
C LYS A 121 -13.79 -10.71 27.16
N LEU A 122 -14.92 -10.95 27.84
CA LEU A 122 -15.64 -12.23 27.80
C LEU A 122 -16.06 -12.67 26.40
N ASN A 123 -16.21 -11.73 25.45
CA ASN A 123 -16.56 -12.02 24.06
C ASN A 123 -15.34 -12.30 23.17
N GLY A 124 -14.11 -12.29 23.71
CA GLY A 124 -12.87 -12.51 22.97
C GLY A 124 -12.20 -11.25 22.43
N ASP A 125 -12.84 -10.08 22.51
CA ASP A 125 -12.19 -8.84 22.08
C ASP A 125 -11.15 -8.38 23.10
N GLU A 126 -10.01 -7.92 22.63
CA GLU A 126 -9.02 -7.22 23.42
C GLU A 126 -9.43 -5.74 23.61
N ILE A 127 -9.02 -5.14 24.73
CA ILE A 127 -9.14 -3.70 24.98
C ILE A 127 -7.82 -3.10 25.42
N TYR A 128 -7.59 -1.87 24.99
CA TYR A 128 -6.50 -1.04 25.47
C TYR A 128 -6.61 -0.77 26.97
N GLU A 129 -5.45 -0.71 27.64
CA GLU A 129 -5.34 -0.01 28.91
C GLU A 129 -5.69 1.47 28.70
N LYS A 130 -6.38 2.10 29.65
CA LYS A 130 -6.65 3.54 29.59
C LYS A 130 -5.71 4.31 30.49
N GLU A 131 -5.04 5.32 29.94
CA GLU A 131 -4.26 6.31 30.70
C GLU A 131 -4.92 7.67 30.54
N ASN A 132 -5.43 8.21 31.65
CA ASN A 132 -6.25 9.44 31.68
C ASN A 132 -7.50 9.38 30.79
N GLY A 133 -8.03 8.20 30.47
CA GLY A 133 -9.21 8.07 29.60
C GLY A 133 -8.90 8.05 28.10
N ILE A 134 -7.63 8.08 27.71
CA ILE A 134 -7.16 7.73 26.37
C ILE A 134 -6.72 6.26 26.36
N ASP A 135 -7.02 5.55 25.27
CA ASP A 135 -6.47 4.22 25.02
C ASP A 135 -4.94 4.31 24.82
N LYS A 136 -4.22 3.62 25.68
CA LYS A 136 -2.76 3.58 25.71
C LYS A 136 -2.24 2.62 24.65
N VAL A 137 -1.63 3.18 23.63
CA VAL A 137 -0.93 2.43 22.57
C VAL A 137 0.31 1.77 23.15
N VAL A 138 0.58 0.54 22.70
CA VAL A 138 1.79 -0.19 23.07
C VAL A 138 2.70 -0.28 21.86
N TYR A 139 4.01 -0.22 22.08
CA TYR A 139 5.03 -0.29 21.04
C TYR A 139 5.99 -1.45 21.34
N ASP A 140 6.51 -2.11 20.32
CA ASP A 140 7.56 -3.12 20.47
C ASP A 140 8.97 -2.52 20.61
N GLU A 141 9.98 -3.39 20.62
CA GLU A 141 11.39 -3.01 20.73
C GLU A 141 11.88 -2.19 19.53
N ASP A 142 11.22 -2.30 18.37
CA ASP A 142 11.49 -1.55 17.14
C ASP A 142 10.63 -0.27 17.06
N ASP A 143 9.92 0.08 18.13
CA ASP A 143 8.98 1.20 18.22
C ASP A 143 7.76 1.04 17.30
N LEU A 144 7.41 -0.16 16.84
CA LEU A 144 6.20 -0.39 16.05
C LEU A 144 4.97 -0.52 16.95
N PRO A 145 3.85 0.16 16.62
CA PRO A 145 2.65 0.09 17.43
C PRO A 145 1.97 -1.28 17.32
N HIS A 146 1.51 -1.78 18.46
CA HIS A 146 0.60 -2.90 18.56
C HIS A 146 -0.82 -2.39 18.82
N TYR A 147 -1.78 -2.98 18.11
CA TYR A 147 -3.19 -2.71 18.28
C TYR A 147 -3.88 -3.85 19.03
N ALA A 148 -4.90 -3.50 19.82
CA ALA A 148 -5.82 -4.49 20.38
C ALA A 148 -6.56 -5.18 19.22
N LYS A 149 -6.90 -6.45 19.35
CA LYS A 149 -7.66 -7.22 18.35
C LYS A 149 -9.08 -7.54 18.81
N ASN A 150 -10.02 -7.62 17.90
CA ASN A 150 -11.34 -8.18 18.20
C ASN A 150 -11.29 -9.72 18.17
N LYS A 151 -12.40 -10.37 18.53
CA LYS A 151 -12.55 -11.83 18.49
C LYS A 151 -12.30 -12.48 17.11
N ASP A 152 -12.38 -11.68 16.05
CA ASP A 152 -12.17 -12.10 14.66
C ASP A 152 -10.73 -11.79 14.19
N ASN A 153 -9.83 -11.42 15.12
CA ASN A 153 -8.42 -11.02 14.90
C ASN A 153 -8.17 -9.73 14.12
N PHE A 154 -9.20 -8.90 13.90
CA PHE A 154 -9.02 -7.57 13.33
C PHE A 154 -8.45 -6.66 14.40
N GLU A 155 -7.41 -5.90 14.05
CA GLU A 155 -6.92 -4.85 14.92
C GLU A 155 -8.01 -3.79 15.16
N ILE A 156 -7.95 -3.09 16.27
CA ILE A 156 -8.91 -2.10 16.72
C ILE A 156 -8.11 -0.84 16.97
N TYR A 157 -8.47 0.27 16.35
CA TYR A 157 -7.80 1.54 16.61
C TYR A 157 -7.98 2.04 18.06
N PRO A 158 -6.95 2.66 18.66
CA PRO A 158 -7.05 3.29 19.96
C PRO A 158 -7.95 4.53 19.90
N LYS A 159 -8.68 4.81 20.99
CA LYS A 159 -9.58 5.97 21.11
C LYS A 159 -9.03 7.05 22.03
N GLY A 160 -9.17 8.31 21.60
CA GLY A 160 -8.80 9.49 22.39
C GLY A 160 -9.84 9.87 23.45
N TYR A 161 -9.62 10.98 24.15
CA TYR A 161 -10.54 11.51 25.18
C TYR A 161 -11.98 11.72 24.70
N ASN A 162 -12.18 12.00 23.41
CA ASN A 162 -13.49 12.20 22.79
C ASN A 162 -14.15 10.89 22.31
N GLY A 163 -13.54 9.73 22.59
CA GLY A 163 -13.99 8.43 22.13
C GLY A 163 -13.80 8.17 20.63
N LYS A 164 -13.19 9.10 19.89
CA LYS A 164 -12.88 8.94 18.47
C LYS A 164 -11.56 8.19 18.31
N PRO A 165 -11.44 7.33 17.29
CA PRO A 165 -10.21 6.60 17.04
C PRO A 165 -9.11 7.56 16.52
N PHE A 166 -7.85 7.22 16.76
CA PHE A 166 -6.68 7.99 16.28
C PHE A 166 -5.56 7.08 15.81
N PHE A 167 -4.66 7.61 14.97
CA PHE A 167 -3.53 6.85 14.43
C PHE A 167 -2.41 6.78 15.46
N THR A 168 -1.80 5.62 15.60
CA THR A 168 -0.63 5.45 16.46
C THR A 168 0.60 6.05 15.78
N LYS A 169 1.48 6.68 16.54
CA LYS A 169 2.63 7.42 16.01
C LYS A 169 3.92 6.98 16.66
N SER A 170 4.88 6.52 15.85
CA SER A 170 6.23 6.16 16.28
C SER A 170 7.26 6.86 15.41
N ASN A 171 8.34 7.38 16.01
CA ASN A 171 9.47 7.98 15.29
C ASN A 171 9.07 8.87 14.10
N THR A 172 8.01 9.68 14.26
CA THR A 172 7.37 10.58 13.25
C THR A 172 6.46 9.94 12.20
N ARG A 173 6.34 8.62 12.16
CA ARG A 173 5.44 7.87 11.27
C ARG A 173 4.13 7.57 11.98
N GLU A 174 3.03 7.67 11.25
CA GLU A 174 1.73 7.20 11.70
C GLU A 174 1.44 5.84 11.06
N TYR A 175 0.61 5.01 11.70
CA TYR A 175 0.35 3.64 11.28
C TYR A 175 -1.15 3.36 11.18
N TYR A 176 -1.51 2.50 10.24
CA TYR A 176 -2.85 1.94 10.06
C TYR A 176 -3.00 0.64 10.85
N ALA A 177 -4.20 0.38 11.38
CA ALA A 177 -4.61 -0.91 11.90
C ALA A 177 -4.88 -1.89 10.75
N LYS A 178 -4.76 -3.19 11.02
CA LYS A 178 -4.85 -4.27 10.05
C LYS A 178 -5.99 -5.26 10.31
N ASP A 179 -6.53 -5.86 9.26
CA ASP A 179 -7.46 -6.99 9.34
C ASP A 179 -6.73 -8.32 9.64
N ASP A 180 -7.49 -9.41 9.72
CA ASP A 180 -6.99 -10.77 9.97
C ASP A 180 -6.08 -11.31 8.85
N ARG A 181 -6.15 -10.71 7.65
CA ARG A 181 -5.32 -11.03 6.47
C ARG A 181 -4.09 -10.12 6.35
N GLY A 182 -3.95 -9.14 7.24
CA GLY A 182 -2.85 -8.17 7.26
C GLY A 182 -3.03 -6.96 6.34
N ASN A 183 -4.25 -6.73 5.81
CA ASN A 183 -4.56 -5.50 5.06
C ASN A 183 -4.77 -4.36 6.05
N GLU A 184 -4.09 -3.24 5.84
CA GLU A 184 -4.35 -1.99 6.53
C GLU A 184 -5.76 -1.49 6.16
N TYR A 185 -6.47 -0.85 7.07
CA TYR A 185 -7.80 -0.31 6.78
C TYR A 185 -8.00 1.03 7.47
N TYR A 186 -8.83 1.90 6.89
CA TYR A 186 -9.10 3.24 7.43
C TYR A 186 -10.08 3.20 8.61
N PHE A 187 -10.11 4.26 9.42
CA PHE A 187 -11.21 4.42 10.37
C PHE A 187 -12.54 4.42 9.63
N LYS A 188 -13.51 3.65 10.13
CA LYS A 188 -14.92 3.87 9.77
C LYS A 188 -15.39 5.19 10.40
N GLY A 189 -15.21 6.29 9.66
CA GLY A 189 -15.69 7.62 10.02
C GLY A 189 -17.12 7.88 9.51
N VAL A 190 -17.74 8.95 9.99
CA VAL A 190 -18.92 9.53 9.33
C VAL A 190 -18.39 10.21 8.06
N ASP A 191 -18.96 9.88 6.90
CA ASP A 191 -18.55 10.09 5.48
C ASP A 191 -17.75 11.36 5.06
N ALA A 192 -17.51 12.34 5.94
CA ALA A 192 -16.89 13.62 5.61
C ALA A 192 -15.42 13.82 6.09
N ASN A 193 -14.83 12.90 6.87
CA ASN A 193 -13.49 13.10 7.43
C ASN A 193 -12.65 11.83 7.48
N VAL A 194 -12.49 11.14 6.35
CA VAL A 194 -11.54 10.04 6.29
C VAL A 194 -10.14 10.58 6.02
N LEU A 195 -9.26 10.40 7.00
CA LEU A 195 -7.92 10.99 7.01
C LEU A 195 -6.94 9.97 6.40
N ALA A 196 -6.33 10.32 5.26
CA ALA A 196 -5.08 9.68 4.87
C ALA A 196 -3.94 10.21 5.77
N LEU A 197 -2.91 9.40 5.99
CA LEU A 197 -1.78 9.79 6.83
C LEU A 197 -0.91 10.80 6.07
N GLU A 198 -0.65 11.97 6.66
CA GLU A 198 0.22 13.01 6.08
C GLU A 198 1.58 13.01 6.77
N PHE A 199 2.65 12.86 5.98
CA PHE A 199 4.02 12.92 6.49
C PHE A 199 4.55 14.35 6.56
N LYS A 200 5.65 14.55 7.31
CA LYS A 200 6.33 15.85 7.53
C LYS A 200 6.89 16.55 6.27
N ASN A 201 6.63 16.02 5.06
CA ASN A 201 7.10 16.52 3.76
C ASN A 201 6.01 16.44 2.67
N ASP A 202 4.73 16.60 3.02
CA ASP A 202 3.56 16.57 2.11
C ASP A 202 3.32 15.25 1.37
N ALA A 203 4.02 14.16 1.74
CA ALA A 203 3.77 12.83 1.20
C ALA A 203 2.57 12.17 1.91
N VAL A 204 1.61 11.69 1.12
CA VAL A 204 0.45 10.95 1.62
C VAL A 204 0.76 9.46 1.67
N LEU A 205 0.46 8.84 2.81
CA LEU A 205 0.41 7.39 2.91
C LEU A 205 -1.05 6.97 2.90
N PHE A 206 -1.38 6.05 2.00
CA PHE A 206 -2.65 5.36 1.93
C PHE A 206 -2.51 3.98 2.58
N ALA A 207 -3.63 3.43 3.05
CA ALA A 207 -3.66 2.08 3.59
C ALA A 207 -3.29 1.08 2.50
N LYS A 208 -2.55 0.04 2.86
CA LYS A 208 -2.07 -0.99 1.94
C LYS A 208 -2.72 -2.34 2.21
N THR A 209 -2.97 -3.09 1.14
CA THR A 209 -3.25 -4.52 1.25
C THR A 209 -2.02 -5.27 1.78
N ASN A 210 -2.20 -6.53 2.17
CA ASN A 210 -1.08 -7.40 2.57
C ASN A 210 -0.05 -7.64 1.44
N SER A 211 -0.44 -7.42 0.18
CA SER A 211 0.45 -7.45 -0.99
C SER A 211 1.16 -6.11 -1.24
N GLY A 212 0.91 -5.10 -0.41
CA GLY A 212 1.52 -3.76 -0.49
C GLY A 212 0.82 -2.78 -1.43
N VAL A 213 -0.35 -3.12 -1.99
CA VAL A 213 -1.10 -2.25 -2.91
C VAL A 213 -1.87 -1.21 -2.10
N GLN A 214 -1.70 0.08 -2.42
CA GLN A 214 -2.50 1.12 -1.77
C GLN A 214 -3.95 1.08 -2.25
N HIS A 215 -4.89 1.35 -1.35
CA HIS A 215 -6.32 1.46 -1.64
C HIS A 215 -6.91 2.69 -0.96
N TYR A 216 -8.09 3.11 -1.41
CA TYR A 216 -8.78 4.25 -0.82
C TYR A 216 -9.60 3.84 0.39
N PRO A 217 -9.91 4.79 1.29
CA PRO A 217 -10.98 4.54 2.23
C PRO A 217 -12.31 4.34 1.52
N THR A 218 -13.20 3.63 2.22
CA THR A 218 -14.52 3.28 1.74
C THR A 218 -15.58 4.20 2.32
N ASP A 219 -16.67 4.40 1.58
CA ASP A 219 -17.87 5.08 2.05
C ASP A 219 -18.64 4.21 3.06
N SER A 220 -19.78 4.72 3.55
CA SER A 220 -20.67 4.00 4.46
C SER A 220 -21.30 2.71 3.88
N PHE A 221 -21.13 2.45 2.58
CA PHE A 221 -21.55 1.22 1.90
C PHE A 221 -20.39 0.26 1.62
N ASP A 222 -19.22 0.48 2.23
CA ASP A 222 -17.97 -0.26 2.00
C ASP A 222 -17.49 -0.20 0.53
N SER A 223 -17.97 0.78 -0.26
CA SER A 223 -17.44 1.05 -1.60
C SER A 223 -16.24 1.97 -1.46
N GLU A 224 -15.08 1.60 -2.02
CA GLU A 224 -13.94 2.52 -2.08
C GLU A 224 -14.43 3.84 -2.69
N PHE A 225 -14.12 4.97 -2.03
CA PHE A 225 -14.53 6.27 -2.51
C PHE A 225 -13.91 6.50 -3.90
N THR A 226 -14.72 6.31 -4.95
CA THR A 226 -14.38 6.56 -6.34
C THR A 226 -14.75 8.00 -6.77
N SER A 227 -15.50 8.74 -5.94
CA SER A 227 -15.95 10.10 -6.24
C SER A 227 -15.50 11.12 -5.18
N ASN A 228 -14.73 12.13 -5.61
CA ASN A 228 -14.63 13.49 -5.06
C ASN A 228 -14.28 13.76 -3.58
N ILE A 229 -13.93 12.81 -2.72
CA ILE A 229 -13.69 13.12 -1.28
C ILE A 229 -12.32 12.68 -0.74
N TYR A 230 -11.27 12.68 -1.57
CA TYR A 230 -9.91 12.80 -1.06
C TYR A 230 -9.27 14.07 -1.53
N THR A 231 -9.39 15.07 -0.68
CA THR A 231 -8.62 16.28 -0.80
C THR A 231 -7.53 16.28 0.27
N LEU A 232 -6.28 16.02 -0.09
CA LEU A 232 -5.15 16.31 0.80
C LEU A 232 -4.88 17.83 0.74
N ASN A 233 -4.97 18.51 1.87
CA ASN A 233 -4.86 19.98 1.94
C ASN A 233 -5.82 20.71 0.98
N GLY A 234 -6.90 20.04 0.56
CA GLY A 234 -7.83 20.58 -0.42
C GLY A 234 -7.61 20.18 -1.88
N TYR A 235 -6.55 19.44 -2.21
CA TYR A 235 -6.23 19.00 -3.56
C TYR A 235 -6.51 17.52 -3.76
N VAL A 236 -7.04 17.18 -4.93
CA VAL A 236 -7.29 15.79 -5.31
C VAL A 236 -5.97 15.04 -5.49
N VAL A 237 -5.82 13.88 -4.87
CA VAL A 237 -4.64 12.99 -5.00
C VAL A 237 -5.09 11.56 -5.24
N TYR A 238 -4.44 10.88 -6.20
CA TYR A 238 -4.63 9.46 -6.48
C TYR A 238 -3.62 8.60 -5.67
N PRO A 239 -4.01 7.42 -5.17
CA PRO A 239 -3.16 6.45 -4.51
C PRO A 239 -2.33 5.76 -5.57
N LYS A 240 -1.32 5.03 -5.12
CA LYS A 240 -0.31 4.45 -5.99
C LYS A 240 -0.23 2.94 -5.87
N ASP A 241 0.06 2.26 -6.97
CA ASP A 241 0.29 0.82 -6.97
C ASP A 241 1.67 0.47 -6.35
N VAL A 242 2.03 -0.82 -6.35
CA VAL A 242 3.31 -1.31 -5.82
C VAL A 242 4.54 -0.79 -6.58
N ASN A 243 4.34 -0.31 -7.81
CA ASN A 243 5.38 0.29 -8.66
C ASN A 243 5.35 1.83 -8.58
N ASP A 244 4.56 2.38 -7.67
CA ASP A 244 4.34 3.81 -7.47
C ASP A 244 3.61 4.53 -8.61
N ASN A 245 2.91 3.80 -9.48
CA ASN A 245 2.05 4.41 -10.50
C ASN A 245 0.72 4.84 -9.89
N PRO A 246 0.15 5.99 -10.27
CA PRO A 246 -1.15 6.40 -9.78
C PRO A 246 -2.27 5.45 -10.24
N ARG A 247 -3.25 5.21 -9.37
CA ARG A 247 -4.46 4.43 -9.64
C ARG A 247 -5.66 5.35 -9.74
N TYR A 248 -6.12 5.54 -10.97
CA TYR A 248 -7.37 6.23 -11.26
C TYR A 248 -8.57 5.37 -10.86
N PRO A 249 -9.68 5.99 -10.42
CA PRO A 249 -10.97 5.32 -10.28
C PRO A 249 -11.39 4.66 -11.60
N THR A 250 -12.12 3.55 -11.53
CA THR A 250 -12.65 2.84 -12.70
C THR A 250 -14.18 2.83 -12.69
N ASP A 251 -14.79 2.93 -13.87
CA ASP A 251 -16.24 2.78 -14.05
C ASP A 251 -16.66 1.29 -14.09
N GLU A 252 -17.95 1.03 -14.27
CA GLU A 252 -18.50 -0.34 -14.36
C GLU A 252 -18.00 -1.14 -15.58
N TYR A 253 -17.41 -0.48 -16.57
CA TYR A 253 -16.83 -1.08 -17.77
C TYR A 253 -15.31 -1.26 -17.66
N GLY A 254 -14.71 -0.85 -16.54
CA GLY A 254 -13.28 -0.91 -16.27
C GLY A 254 -12.48 0.27 -16.86
N ASN A 255 -13.12 1.29 -17.41
CA ASN A 255 -12.40 2.48 -17.88
C ASN A 255 -12.02 3.34 -16.69
N GLN A 256 -10.78 3.80 -16.66
CA GLN A 256 -10.35 4.77 -15.68
C GLN A 256 -10.95 6.14 -15.99
N TYR A 257 -11.15 6.97 -14.97
CA TYR A 257 -11.62 8.34 -15.16
C TYR A 257 -10.93 9.36 -14.26
N TYR A 258 -10.97 10.61 -14.70
CA TYR A 258 -10.40 11.73 -13.98
C TYR A 258 -11.35 12.29 -12.93
N ILE A 259 -10.79 12.71 -11.81
CA ILE A 259 -11.48 13.50 -10.80
C ILE A 259 -11.27 14.98 -11.11
N TYR A 260 -12.37 15.75 -11.12
CA TYR A 260 -12.34 17.20 -11.33
C TYR A 260 -12.05 17.93 -10.01
N ASP A 261 -10.90 18.61 -9.92
CA ASP A 261 -10.54 19.43 -8.77
C ASP A 261 -11.23 20.80 -8.88
N THR A 262 -12.32 20.96 -8.14
CA THR A 262 -13.12 22.20 -8.14
C THR A 262 -12.35 23.45 -7.70
N ARG A 263 -11.25 23.32 -6.94
CA ARG A 263 -10.42 24.46 -6.51
C ARG A 263 -9.49 24.91 -7.62
N ARG A 264 -8.86 23.95 -8.30
CA ARG A 264 -8.02 24.22 -9.49
C ARG A 264 -8.85 24.54 -10.73
N ARG A 265 -10.14 24.17 -10.71
CA ARG A 265 -11.05 24.21 -11.86
C ARG A 265 -10.47 23.43 -13.05
N ASP A 266 -9.87 22.29 -12.74
CA ASP A 266 -9.20 21.43 -13.72
C ASP A 266 -9.23 19.97 -13.26
N PHE A 267 -9.01 19.05 -14.18
CA PHE A 267 -8.88 17.63 -13.85
C PHE A 267 -7.52 17.33 -13.21
N ALA A 268 -7.53 16.53 -12.15
CA ALA A 268 -6.31 16.12 -11.50
C ALA A 268 -5.64 14.99 -12.30
N PHE A 269 -4.35 15.13 -12.57
CA PHE A 269 -3.51 14.05 -13.08
C PHE A 269 -2.84 13.31 -11.92
N GLY A 270 -2.77 11.98 -12.02
CA GLY A 270 -1.98 11.18 -11.10
C GLY A 270 -0.50 11.30 -11.42
N THR A 271 0.34 11.37 -10.39
CA THR A 271 1.80 11.50 -10.48
C THR A 271 2.50 10.35 -9.77
N ASP A 272 3.57 9.82 -10.35
CA ASP A 272 4.45 8.83 -9.70
C ASP A 272 5.41 9.47 -8.66
N ASN A 273 6.40 8.74 -8.14
CA ASN A 273 7.39 9.22 -7.15
C ASN A 273 8.43 10.15 -7.77
N LEU A 274 8.59 10.09 -9.08
CA LEU A 274 9.44 10.99 -9.85
C LEU A 274 8.69 12.26 -10.25
N ASN A 275 7.46 12.45 -9.75
CA ASN A 275 6.53 13.52 -10.13
C ASN A 275 6.20 13.53 -11.62
N LYS A 276 6.26 12.37 -12.28
CA LYS A 276 5.81 12.22 -13.66
C LYS A 276 4.30 11.99 -13.65
N SER A 277 3.57 12.91 -14.26
CA SER A 277 2.14 12.75 -14.48
C SER A 277 1.87 11.67 -15.53
N SER A 278 0.72 10.99 -15.39
CA SER A 278 0.23 10.00 -16.36
C SER A 278 -1.19 10.31 -16.79
N TYR A 279 -1.64 9.70 -17.89
CA TYR A 279 -3.04 9.73 -18.29
C TYR A 279 -3.80 8.54 -17.65
N ALA A 280 -5.11 8.69 -17.48
CA ALA A 280 -6.00 7.58 -17.18
C ALA A 280 -6.09 6.66 -18.41
N GLN A 281 -6.48 5.39 -18.23
CA GLN A 281 -6.57 4.39 -19.30
C GLN A 281 -7.98 3.80 -19.44
N ASP A 282 -8.42 3.52 -20.66
CA ASP A 282 -9.62 2.73 -20.91
C ASP A 282 -9.40 1.24 -20.57
N ASN A 283 -10.46 0.43 -20.67
CA ASN A 283 -10.41 -0.99 -20.36
C ASN A 283 -9.58 -1.83 -21.36
N GLU A 284 -9.15 -1.24 -22.48
CA GLU A 284 -8.21 -1.85 -23.44
C GLU A 284 -6.75 -1.44 -23.19
N GLY A 285 -6.50 -0.56 -22.21
CA GLY A 285 -5.18 -0.06 -21.87
C GLY A 285 -4.73 1.16 -22.69
N ASN A 286 -5.61 1.79 -23.46
CA ASN A 286 -5.28 3.04 -24.15
C ASN A 286 -5.41 4.21 -23.17
N GLU A 287 -4.45 5.12 -23.16
CA GLU A 287 -4.57 6.38 -22.43
C GLU A 287 -5.72 7.23 -23.01
N ILE A 288 -6.40 7.95 -22.11
CA ILE A 288 -7.54 8.81 -22.44
C ILE A 288 -7.27 10.24 -21.95
N TYR A 289 -7.76 11.23 -22.69
CA TYR A 289 -7.72 12.63 -22.26
C TYR A 289 -8.82 12.94 -21.25
N PRO A 290 -8.62 13.92 -20.35
CA PRO A 290 -9.71 14.47 -19.56
C PRO A 290 -10.78 15.13 -20.46
N PRO A 291 -12.04 15.23 -20.00
CA PRO A 291 -13.14 15.81 -20.79
C PRO A 291 -12.93 17.23 -21.33
N ASN A 292 -12.08 18.05 -20.70
CA ASN A 292 -11.75 19.41 -21.16
C ASN A 292 -10.50 19.45 -22.06
N PHE A 293 -9.95 18.30 -22.43
CA PHE A 293 -8.71 18.14 -23.21
C PHE A 293 -7.47 18.75 -22.55
N SER A 294 -7.46 18.87 -21.22
CA SER A 294 -6.25 19.21 -20.48
C SER A 294 -5.12 18.23 -20.81
N VAL A 295 -3.91 18.77 -20.95
CA VAL A 295 -2.71 17.98 -21.27
C VAL A 295 -1.67 18.07 -20.19
N ILE A 296 -0.85 17.03 -20.11
CA ILE A 296 0.30 16.96 -19.23
C ILE A 296 1.46 17.75 -19.85
N PHE A 297 2.08 18.63 -19.06
CA PHE A 297 3.31 19.34 -19.43
C PHE A 297 4.51 18.80 -18.65
N VAL A 298 5.56 18.37 -19.34
CA VAL A 298 6.83 17.97 -18.76
C VAL A 298 7.93 18.85 -19.37
N ASN A 299 8.63 19.63 -18.54
CA ASN A 299 9.67 20.57 -19.00
C ASN A 299 9.20 21.53 -20.12
N LYS A 300 7.94 21.98 -20.06
CA LYS A 300 7.25 22.81 -21.07
C LYS A 300 6.92 22.10 -22.39
N GLU A 301 7.14 20.79 -22.49
CA GLU A 301 6.68 19.98 -23.62
C GLU A 301 5.35 19.30 -23.28
N ILE A 302 4.47 19.19 -24.28
CA ILE A 302 3.23 18.42 -24.17
C ILE A 302 3.59 16.93 -24.17
N GLN A 303 3.12 16.20 -23.17
CA GLN A 303 3.07 14.75 -23.19
C GLN A 303 1.72 14.33 -23.74
N PHE A 304 1.70 13.59 -24.84
CA PHE A 304 0.47 13.10 -25.44
C PHE A 304 -0.01 11.82 -24.77
N ALA A 305 -1.32 11.56 -24.85
CA ALA A 305 -1.87 10.26 -24.51
C ALA A 305 -1.41 9.23 -25.57
N LEU A 306 -1.17 8.00 -25.15
CA LEU A 306 -0.77 6.89 -26.01
C LEU A 306 -1.85 5.80 -26.06
N ASP A 307 -2.01 5.13 -27.19
CA ASP A 307 -2.76 3.88 -27.22
C ASP A 307 -1.96 2.71 -26.61
N LYS A 308 -2.59 1.54 -26.49
CA LYS A 308 -1.97 0.34 -25.92
C LYS A 308 -0.75 -0.15 -26.70
N ASP A 309 -0.61 0.24 -27.96
CA ASP A 309 0.51 -0.11 -28.83
C ASP A 309 1.61 0.99 -28.82
N GLY A 310 1.40 2.08 -28.09
CA GLY A 310 2.33 3.20 -27.92
C GLY A 310 2.23 4.28 -28.99
N PHE A 311 1.16 4.30 -29.79
CA PHE A 311 0.91 5.37 -30.75
C PHE A 311 0.27 6.58 -30.09
N ILE A 312 0.59 7.78 -30.59
CA ILE A 312 0.02 9.02 -30.08
C ILE A 312 -1.48 9.03 -30.38
N LYS A 313 -2.29 9.26 -29.35
CA LYS A 313 -3.68 9.65 -29.45
C LYS A 313 -3.77 11.16 -29.34
N TYR A 314 -4.54 11.77 -30.22
CA TYR A 314 -4.86 13.19 -30.15
C TYR A 314 -6.23 13.38 -29.47
N PRO A 315 -6.46 14.49 -28.76
CA PRO A 315 -7.77 14.77 -28.18
C PRO A 315 -8.78 15.01 -29.28
N LYS A 316 -10.02 14.63 -29.04
CA LYS A 316 -11.08 14.71 -30.05
C LYS A 316 -12.03 15.87 -29.77
N ASP A 317 -12.44 16.61 -30.80
CA ASP A 317 -13.45 17.66 -30.66
C ASP A 317 -14.86 17.10 -30.37
N GLU A 318 -15.86 17.98 -30.24
CA GLU A 318 -17.27 17.60 -30.04
C GLU A 318 -17.85 16.78 -31.21
N GLN A 319 -17.21 16.83 -32.37
CA GLN A 319 -17.57 16.06 -33.58
C GLN A 319 -16.73 14.78 -33.71
N ASN A 320 -15.94 14.42 -32.69
CA ASN A 320 -15.08 13.25 -32.61
C ASN A 320 -13.90 13.25 -33.60
N ASN A 321 -13.49 14.41 -34.11
CA ASN A 321 -12.28 14.54 -34.93
C ASN A 321 -11.08 14.79 -34.02
N GLU A 322 -9.96 14.15 -34.33
CA GLU A 322 -8.71 14.43 -33.62
C GLU A 322 -8.20 15.83 -33.91
N THR A 323 -7.90 16.57 -32.84
CA THR A 323 -7.44 17.96 -32.86
C THR A 323 -5.94 18.00 -32.65
N TYR A 324 -5.24 18.66 -33.57
CA TYR A 324 -3.82 18.93 -33.40
C TYR A 324 -3.64 20.08 -32.42
N PHE A 325 -2.81 19.87 -31.40
CA PHE A 325 -2.25 21.01 -30.68
C PHE A 325 -1.32 21.77 -31.62
N ASP A 326 -1.34 23.10 -31.52
CA ASP A 326 -0.39 23.98 -32.18
C ASP A 326 1.00 23.80 -31.53
N VAL A 327 1.63 22.67 -31.82
CA VAL A 327 2.99 22.33 -31.41
C VAL A 327 3.88 22.31 -32.66
N SER A 328 5.08 22.89 -32.55
CA SER A 328 6.04 22.86 -33.65
C SER A 328 6.41 21.41 -33.99
N TYR A 329 6.46 21.08 -35.29
CA TYR A 329 6.81 19.75 -35.81
C TYR A 329 8.16 19.22 -35.26
N GLU A 330 9.10 20.14 -35.02
CA GLU A 330 10.41 19.85 -34.40
C GLU A 330 10.26 19.13 -33.05
N SER A 331 9.25 19.50 -32.25
CA SER A 331 8.96 18.92 -30.94
C SER A 331 8.43 17.48 -31.03
N LEU A 332 7.77 17.13 -32.14
CA LEU A 332 7.22 15.78 -32.38
C LEU A 332 8.27 14.83 -32.97
N SER A 333 9.19 15.33 -33.79
CA SER A 333 10.18 14.52 -34.53
C SER A 333 11.27 13.87 -33.68
N LEU A 334 11.53 14.39 -32.47
CA LEU A 334 12.60 13.93 -31.58
C LEU A 334 12.28 12.61 -30.86
N LYS A 335 10.99 12.26 -30.76
CA LYS A 335 10.55 10.96 -30.25
C LYS A 335 10.16 10.14 -31.47
N SER A 336 10.82 9.02 -31.70
CA SER A 336 10.59 8.08 -32.81
C SER A 336 9.20 7.40 -32.75
N LEU A 337 8.15 8.21 -32.67
CA LEU A 337 6.74 7.84 -32.58
C LEU A 337 6.13 8.04 -33.96
N LYS A 338 5.29 7.10 -34.40
CA LYS A 338 4.52 7.30 -35.64
C LYS A 338 3.42 8.33 -35.35
N THR A 339 3.43 9.45 -36.08
CA THR A 339 2.52 10.57 -35.90
C THR A 339 1.47 10.57 -37.00
N TYR A 340 0.27 10.11 -36.70
CA TYR A 340 -0.89 10.31 -37.55
C TYR A 340 -2.14 10.38 -36.68
N ALA A 341 -3.13 11.15 -37.13
CA ALA A 341 -4.41 11.33 -36.48
C ALA A 341 -5.52 10.64 -37.29
N HIS A 342 -6.73 10.54 -36.75
CA HIS A 342 -7.91 10.10 -37.48
C HIS A 342 -9.07 11.11 -37.43
N ASP A 343 -9.79 11.27 -38.54
CA ASP A 343 -11.07 11.98 -38.52
C ASP A 343 -12.24 11.09 -38.04
N ASN A 344 -13.43 11.69 -37.93
CA ASN A 344 -14.64 10.98 -37.52
C ASN A 344 -15.11 9.88 -38.49
N MET A 345 -14.54 9.80 -39.70
CA MET A 345 -14.77 8.72 -40.67
C MET A 345 -13.68 7.63 -40.61
N GLY A 346 -12.68 7.79 -39.73
CA GLY A 346 -11.59 6.83 -39.53
C GLY A 346 -10.44 6.96 -40.52
N TYR A 347 -10.35 8.07 -41.27
CA TYR A 347 -9.25 8.27 -42.20
C TYR A 347 -8.01 8.80 -41.50
N VAL A 348 -6.84 8.32 -41.92
CA VAL A 348 -5.55 8.73 -41.38
C VAL A 348 -5.15 10.11 -41.90
N ILE A 349 -4.85 11.04 -41.01
CA ILE A 349 -4.37 12.39 -41.27
C ILE A 349 -2.91 12.50 -40.77
N TYR A 350 -2.00 12.88 -41.66
CA TYR A 350 -0.61 13.13 -41.26
C TYR A 350 -0.40 14.60 -40.89
N PRO A 351 0.40 14.90 -39.84
CA PRO A 351 0.76 16.27 -39.50
C PRO A 351 1.48 16.93 -40.68
N THR A 352 1.26 18.23 -40.86
CA THR A 352 1.96 19.04 -41.86
C THR A 352 3.46 19.02 -41.60
N ASP A 353 4.24 18.55 -42.58
CA ASP A 353 5.69 18.75 -42.59
C ASP A 353 5.96 20.25 -42.66
N SER A 354 6.77 20.77 -41.72
CA SER A 354 7.15 22.19 -41.64
C SER A 354 7.85 22.69 -42.91
N LEU A 355 8.31 21.80 -43.79
CA LEU A 355 8.92 22.16 -45.07
C LEU A 355 7.90 22.40 -46.20
N ASN A 356 6.75 21.72 -46.16
CA ASN A 356 5.81 21.69 -47.30
C ASN A 356 4.36 22.13 -46.99
N ASN A 357 3.94 22.21 -45.72
CA ASN A 357 2.57 22.58 -45.33
C ASN A 357 1.49 21.73 -46.04
N GLU A 358 1.77 20.45 -46.26
CA GLU A 358 0.88 19.51 -46.95
C GLU A 358 0.16 18.61 -45.95
N ARG A 359 -1.17 18.53 -46.05
CA ARG A 359 -2.00 17.56 -45.32
C ARG A 359 -2.39 16.42 -46.25
N TYR A 360 -2.22 15.18 -45.81
CA TYR A 360 -2.56 14.00 -46.59
C TYR A 360 -3.62 13.14 -45.88
N LEU A 361 -4.59 12.68 -46.66
CA LEU A 361 -5.60 11.67 -46.29
C LEU A 361 -5.19 10.32 -46.89
N LEU A 362 -5.11 9.26 -46.09
CA LEU A 362 -4.97 7.90 -46.62
C LEU A 362 -6.34 7.22 -46.73
N ARG A 363 -6.70 6.78 -47.94
CA ARG A 363 -7.91 6.00 -48.22
C ARG A 363 -7.57 4.86 -49.18
N ASP A 364 -7.92 3.62 -48.84
CA ASP A 364 -7.73 2.44 -49.70
C ASP A 364 -6.30 2.34 -50.29
N ASP A 365 -5.28 2.51 -49.45
CA ASP A 365 -3.85 2.55 -49.83
C ASP A 365 -3.44 3.69 -50.79
N THR A 366 -4.30 4.72 -50.94
CA THR A 366 -4.01 5.91 -51.74
C THR A 366 -3.96 7.17 -50.90
N TYR A 367 -2.89 7.94 -51.04
CA TYR A 367 -2.74 9.26 -50.42
C TYR A 367 -3.42 10.32 -51.28
N SER A 368 -4.28 11.12 -50.66
CA SER A 368 -4.92 12.30 -51.28
C SER A 368 -4.48 13.55 -50.52
N LEU A 369 -3.96 14.56 -51.22
CA LEU A 369 -3.61 15.85 -50.63
C LEU A 369 -4.89 16.61 -50.26
N LEU A 370 -5.10 16.87 -48.98
CA LEU A 370 -6.23 17.63 -48.44
C LEU A 370 -6.01 19.14 -48.59
N GLU A 371 -4.80 19.62 -48.31
CA GLU A 371 -4.50 21.04 -48.24
C GLU A 371 -3.01 21.26 -48.47
N ASN A 372 -2.66 22.24 -49.30
CA ASN A 372 -1.30 22.75 -49.47
C ASN A 372 -1.37 24.29 -49.51
N GLU A 373 -0.77 24.93 -48.52
CA GLU A 373 -0.82 26.38 -48.38
C GLU A 373 -0.16 27.11 -49.55
N LYS A 374 0.95 26.61 -50.11
CA LYS A 374 1.59 27.19 -51.30
C LYS A 374 0.69 27.07 -52.53
N VAL A 375 -0.04 25.97 -52.68
CA VAL A 375 -1.02 25.78 -53.77
C VAL A 375 -2.23 26.68 -53.59
N ARG A 376 -2.73 26.82 -52.35
CA ARG A 376 -3.81 27.75 -51.99
C ARG A 376 -3.41 29.20 -52.24
N ASP A 377 -2.21 29.59 -51.83
CA ASP A 377 -1.67 30.94 -52.03
C ASP A 377 -1.46 31.22 -53.51
N TYR A 378 -0.93 30.27 -54.28
CA TYR A 378 -0.83 30.37 -55.73
C TYR A 378 -2.22 30.51 -56.39
N ALA A 379 -3.18 29.67 -56.01
CA ALA A 379 -4.55 29.73 -56.52
C ALA A 379 -5.23 31.06 -56.20
N ASN A 380 -5.06 31.57 -54.98
CA ASN A 380 -5.61 32.87 -54.56
C ASN A 380 -4.94 34.05 -55.27
N ASN A 381 -3.65 33.94 -55.60
CA ASN A 381 -2.91 35.00 -56.29
C ASN A 381 -3.22 35.04 -57.80
N ILE A 382 -3.47 33.88 -58.42
CA ILE A 382 -3.82 33.79 -59.85
C ILE A 382 -5.32 33.93 -60.11
N TYR A 383 -6.17 33.46 -59.20
CA TYR A 383 -7.63 33.45 -59.36
C TYR A 383 -8.35 34.05 -58.13
N PRO A 384 -8.13 35.35 -57.82
CA PRO A 384 -8.64 35.99 -56.60
C PRO A 384 -10.18 36.06 -56.48
N GLU A 385 -10.92 35.78 -57.56
CA GLU A 385 -12.39 35.82 -57.58
C GLU A 385 -13.06 34.44 -57.48
N LYS A 386 -12.29 33.34 -57.41
CA LYS A 386 -12.85 31.98 -57.31
C LYS A 386 -12.44 31.33 -55.99
N ASN A 387 -13.31 31.43 -54.99
CA ASN A 387 -13.09 30.92 -53.64
C ASN A 387 -13.04 29.39 -53.50
N ASN A 388 -13.17 28.60 -54.57
CA ASN A 388 -13.05 27.14 -54.53
C ASN A 388 -12.49 26.62 -55.87
N ILE A 389 -11.28 26.07 -55.86
CA ILE A 389 -10.71 25.29 -56.95
C ILE A 389 -10.53 23.85 -56.43
N GLU A 390 -11.39 22.92 -56.85
CA GLU A 390 -11.16 21.49 -56.65
C GLU A 390 -10.12 21.01 -57.69
N MET A 391 -8.96 20.55 -57.22
CA MET A 391 -7.99 19.86 -58.05
C MET A 391 -8.08 18.36 -57.82
N VAL A 392 -8.47 17.61 -58.85
CA VAL A 392 -8.48 16.14 -58.85
C VAL A 392 -7.12 15.63 -59.33
N LEU A 393 -6.28 15.14 -58.42
CA LEU A 393 -5.03 14.45 -58.75
C LEU A 393 -5.29 12.97 -59.04
N ASN A 394 -5.29 12.60 -60.33
CA ASN A 394 -5.45 11.20 -60.76
C ASN A 394 -4.10 10.44 -60.72
N LYS A 395 -3.99 9.50 -59.77
CA LYS A 395 -3.24 8.21 -59.73
C LYS A 395 -1.84 8.09 -60.40
N LYS A 396 -0.82 7.70 -59.60
CA LYS A 396 -0.17 6.34 -59.51
C LYS A 396 1.34 6.46 -59.19
N TYR A 397 1.78 5.73 -58.15
CA TYR A 397 3.15 5.35 -57.78
C TYR A 397 4.18 6.46 -57.51
N ILE A 398 4.66 6.49 -56.25
CA ILE A 398 6.01 6.94 -55.92
C ILE A 398 6.98 5.89 -56.49
N ILE A 399 7.56 6.16 -57.65
CA ILE A 399 8.94 5.77 -57.94
C ILE A 399 9.65 7.07 -58.34
N ASN A 400 10.70 7.35 -57.59
CA ASN A 400 11.65 8.43 -57.76
C ASN A 400 11.96 8.70 -59.26
N ILE A 401 11.69 9.92 -59.72
CA ILE A 401 12.57 10.89 -60.40
C ILE A 401 11.68 11.84 -61.25
N GLY A 402 11.61 13.12 -60.88
CA GLY A 402 11.10 14.20 -61.73
C GLY A 402 10.39 15.29 -60.94
N TYR A 403 10.95 16.50 -60.95
CA TYR A 403 10.31 17.69 -60.38
C TYR A 403 8.94 17.95 -61.05
N PRO A 404 7.97 18.53 -60.32
CA PRO A 404 6.67 18.86 -60.88
C PRO A 404 6.83 19.80 -62.09
N ARG A 405 6.07 19.49 -63.14
CA ARG A 405 5.97 20.29 -64.37
C ARG A 405 4.59 20.92 -64.45
N ASP A 406 4.52 22.15 -64.95
CA ASP A 406 3.24 22.81 -65.21
C ASP A 406 2.55 22.25 -66.47
N GLU A 407 1.34 22.75 -66.77
CA GLU A 407 0.58 22.39 -67.98
C GLU A 407 1.29 22.74 -69.30
N TYR A 408 2.40 23.47 -69.23
CA TYR A 408 3.29 23.83 -70.34
C TYR A 408 4.63 23.07 -70.32
N ASN A 409 4.79 22.08 -69.44
CA ASN A 409 5.96 21.22 -69.31
C ASN A 409 7.24 21.93 -68.80
N ASN A 410 7.12 23.08 -68.13
CA ASN A 410 8.27 23.77 -67.53
C ASN A 410 8.72 23.08 -66.23
N GLU A 411 10.02 22.79 -66.10
CA GLU A 411 10.59 22.22 -64.87
C GLU A 411 10.83 23.31 -63.81
N TYR A 412 10.29 23.10 -62.61
CA TYR A 412 10.58 23.94 -61.45
C TYR A 412 11.92 23.51 -60.82
N THR A 413 12.95 24.36 -60.93
CA THR A 413 14.17 24.27 -60.11
C THR A 413 14.12 25.33 -59.01
N PRO A 414 13.97 24.96 -57.72
CA PRO A 414 14.14 25.90 -56.61
C PRO A 414 15.62 26.32 -56.50
N ASN A 415 15.87 27.58 -56.12
CA ASN A 415 17.19 28.02 -55.63
C ASN A 415 17.42 27.57 -54.19
#